data_AF-A0AA40ZYQ8-F1
#
_entry.id   AF-A0AA40ZYQ8-F1
#
_cell.length_a   1.000
_cell.length_b   1.000
_cell.length_c   1.000
_cell.angle_alpha   90.00
_cell.angle_beta   90.00
_cell.angle_gamma   90.00
#
_symmetry.space_group_name_H-M   'P 1'
#
loop_
_entity.id
_entity.type
_entity.pdbx_description
1 polymer ?
#
loop_
_entity_poly.entity_id
_entity_poly.type
_entity_poly.pdbx_seq_one_letter_code
_entity_poly.pdbx_strand_id
1 'polypeptide(L)'
;MMPDQIHGRRGVAVSSDVGTPITTLLCLAVFAFGYLFSTWLLDAYRAGDQEHYANFWQAMMWAHPSQWKRLQMEYLSSAEPLYRYIIGTGTYLRFDRLVYLSCWNGLLLSAICYICLKYRASLLFALLMMTNYYLLVLLGPAERLKFAYIALVLAFCRAGVKWRGFMSILSVFAHTQAVVQFASSALYYFAENRRVILSNRFRAIMFVVVTPVVFGVAGYLIFTSSGDVISSKAEVYGQESQGIFEIIQWVLILICGLVVFDNKLKFFVGMLPMGVLTTLYGNRINVATLAFFCAIALTRRKTSHPLVLAVMAYMSFKSIGFILNIMETGQGF
;
A
#
# COMPACT_ATOMS: atom_id res chain seq x y z
N MET A 1 -33.72 -6.09 -26.23
CA MET A 1 -34.64 -6.54 -25.19
C MET A 1 -34.45 -8.04 -24.98
N MET A 2 -33.66 -8.39 -23.97
CA MET A 2 -33.41 -9.74 -23.46
C MET A 2 -32.93 -9.59 -22.00
N PRO A 3 -33.13 -10.60 -21.16
CA PRO A 3 -33.64 -10.43 -19.80
C PRO A 3 -32.59 -10.05 -18.76
N ASP A 4 -32.94 -9.07 -17.92
CA ASP A 4 -32.21 -8.54 -16.76
C ASP A 4 -32.22 -9.48 -15.53
N GLN A 5 -32.40 -10.78 -15.74
CA GLN A 5 -32.40 -11.76 -14.67
C GLN A 5 -31.53 -12.93 -15.07
N ILE A 6 -30.34 -13.03 -14.48
CA ILE A 6 -29.60 -14.26 -14.11
C ILE A 6 -28.22 -13.82 -13.59
N HIS A 7 -28.15 -13.53 -12.29
CA HIS A 7 -27.28 -14.22 -11.33
C HIS A 7 -27.24 -13.47 -10.00
N GLY A 8 -28.02 -13.98 -9.05
CA GLY A 8 -27.87 -13.77 -7.62
C GLY A 8 -26.57 -14.37 -7.08
N ARG A 9 -25.41 -13.86 -7.54
CA ARG A 9 -24.24 -13.84 -6.68
C ARG A 9 -24.40 -12.60 -5.83
N ARG A 10 -24.57 -12.78 -4.52
CA ARG A 10 -24.49 -11.72 -3.51
C ARG A 10 -23.15 -10.99 -3.68
N GLY A 11 -23.07 -10.06 -4.63
CA GLY A 11 -22.11 -8.98 -4.56
C GLY A 11 -22.32 -8.41 -3.17
N VAL A 12 -21.27 -8.42 -2.36
CA VAL A 12 -21.33 -7.88 -1.00
C VAL A 12 -21.95 -6.51 -1.15
N ALA A 13 -23.23 -6.37 -0.77
CA ALA A 13 -23.95 -5.12 -0.92
C ALA A 13 -23.15 -4.13 -0.08
N VAL A 14 -22.42 -3.25 -0.77
CA VAL A 14 -21.73 -2.15 -0.14
C VAL A 14 -22.85 -1.29 0.40
N SER A 15 -22.92 -1.13 1.71
CA SER A 15 -24.02 -0.41 2.33
C SER A 15 -24.10 0.98 1.73
N SER A 16 -25.30 1.43 1.41
CA SER A 16 -25.59 2.81 1.00
C SER A 16 -25.20 3.84 2.08
N ASP A 17 -24.93 3.38 3.31
CA ASP A 17 -24.80 4.23 4.50
C ASP A 17 -23.44 4.94 4.67
N VAL A 18 -22.49 4.79 3.74
CA VAL A 18 -21.12 5.34 3.88
C VAL A 18 -21.03 6.83 3.47
N GLY A 19 -22.17 7.52 3.44
CA GLY A 19 -22.28 8.96 3.16
C GLY A 19 -22.91 9.74 4.29
N THR A 20 -23.07 9.15 5.48
CA THR A 20 -23.66 9.86 6.62
C THR A 20 -22.74 10.97 7.15
N PRO A 21 -23.29 12.06 7.70
CA PRO A 21 -22.50 13.11 8.35
C PRO A 21 -21.54 12.58 9.43
N ILE A 22 -21.95 11.52 10.14
CA ILE A 22 -21.14 10.85 11.17
C ILE A 22 -19.87 10.22 10.56
N THR A 23 -20.00 9.54 9.42
CA THR A 23 -18.85 8.97 8.71
C THR A 23 -17.85 10.05 8.33
N THR A 24 -18.35 11.17 7.79
CA THR A 24 -17.51 12.32 7.42
C THR A 24 -16.81 12.92 8.64
N LEU A 25 -17.54 13.17 9.72
CA LEU A 25 -16.99 13.72 10.96
C LEU A 25 -15.89 12.81 11.53
N LEU A 26 -16.12 11.49 11.56
CA LEU A 26 -15.14 10.52 12.03
C LEU A 26 -13.88 10.50 11.15
N CYS A 27 -14.04 10.53 9.82
CA CYS A 27 -12.91 10.60 8.90
C CYS A 27 -12.10 11.89 9.04
N LEU A 28 -12.77 13.03 9.32
CA LEU A 28 -12.12 14.31 9.61
C LEU A 28 -11.38 14.28 10.96
N ALA A 29 -11.98 13.67 11.98
CA ALA A 29 -11.32 13.48 13.28
C ALA A 29 -10.07 12.61 13.16
N VAL A 30 -10.14 11.51 12.39
CA VAL A 30 -8.96 10.66 12.11
C VAL A 30 -7.92 11.40 11.26
N PHE A 31 -8.34 12.23 10.31
CA PHE A 31 -7.42 13.09 9.56
C PHE A 31 -6.66 14.03 10.50
N ALA A 32 -7.39 14.75 11.38
CA ALA A 32 -6.79 15.70 12.31
C ALA A 32 -5.85 15.01 13.31
N PHE A 33 -6.29 13.89 13.89
CA PHE A 33 -5.44 13.08 14.76
C PHE A 33 -4.19 12.58 14.02
N GLY A 34 -4.38 12.03 12.82
CA GLY A 34 -3.31 11.51 11.99
C GLY A 34 -2.29 12.57 11.57
N TYR A 35 -2.76 13.78 11.27
CA TYR A 35 -1.92 14.94 11.00
C TYR A 35 -1.07 15.30 12.22
N LEU A 36 -1.69 15.48 13.39
CA LEU A 36 -0.98 15.86 14.63
C LEU A 36 0.03 14.79 15.06
N PHE A 37 -0.39 13.52 15.05
CA PHE A 37 0.47 12.39 15.37
C PHE A 37 1.63 12.27 14.38
N SER A 38 1.38 12.47 13.08
CA SER A 38 2.42 12.47 12.06
C SER A 38 3.44 13.58 12.26
N THR A 39 3.01 14.80 12.59
CA THR A 39 3.93 15.90 12.85
C THR A 39 4.87 15.58 14.01
N TRP A 40 4.31 15.04 15.11
CA TRP A 40 5.11 14.59 16.25
C TRP A 40 6.08 13.46 15.86
N LEU A 41 5.61 12.44 15.14
CA LEU A 41 6.42 11.30 14.75
C LEU A 41 7.56 11.69 13.80
N LEU A 42 7.28 12.54 12.80
CA LEU A 42 8.26 12.99 11.81
C LEU A 42 9.28 13.96 12.42
N ASP A 43 8.91 14.75 13.43
CA ASP A 43 9.87 15.58 14.16
C ASP A 43 10.84 14.73 14.99
N ALA A 44 10.36 13.64 15.60
CA ALA A 44 11.22 12.71 16.33
C ALA A 44 12.11 11.85 15.40
N TYR A 45 11.59 11.45 14.22
CA TYR A 45 12.30 10.60 13.27
C TYR A 45 13.22 11.42 12.35
N ARG A 46 14.47 11.65 12.79
CA ARG A 46 15.44 12.51 12.08
C ARG A 46 16.53 11.77 11.31
N ALA A 47 16.79 10.49 11.62
CA ALA A 47 17.90 9.72 11.06
C ALA A 47 17.47 8.65 10.04
N GLY A 48 18.42 7.90 9.50
CA GLY A 48 18.19 6.81 8.55
C GLY A 48 17.52 7.29 7.26
N ASP A 49 16.47 6.59 6.81
CA ASP A 49 15.72 6.96 5.59
C ASP A 49 15.21 8.41 5.61
N GLN A 50 14.87 8.96 6.79
CA GLN A 50 14.35 10.33 6.90
C GLN A 50 15.39 11.40 6.58
N GLU A 51 16.66 11.14 6.84
CA GLU A 51 17.75 12.05 6.49
C GLU A 51 17.86 12.21 4.98
N HIS A 52 17.82 11.09 4.24
CA HIS A 52 17.82 11.10 2.77
C HIS A 52 16.62 11.86 2.20
N TYR A 53 15.43 11.69 2.80
CA TYR A 53 14.24 12.44 2.39
C TYR A 53 14.34 13.93 2.71
N ALA A 54 14.91 14.31 3.86
CA ALA A 54 15.14 15.71 4.22
C ALA A 54 16.11 16.38 3.25
N ASN A 55 17.22 15.72 2.93
CA ASN A 55 18.23 16.22 2.01
C ASN A 55 17.66 16.35 0.59
N PHE A 56 16.87 15.37 0.14
CA PHE A 56 16.17 15.45 -1.13
C PHE A 56 15.20 16.65 -1.18
N TRP A 57 14.40 16.87 -0.13
CA TRP A 57 13.48 18.00 -0.01
C TRP A 57 14.22 19.35 -0.13
N GLN A 58 15.33 19.51 0.59
CA GLN A 58 16.12 20.73 0.58
C GLN A 58 16.76 20.98 -0.79
N ALA A 59 17.32 19.94 -1.42
CA ALA A 59 17.91 20.04 -2.75
C ALA A 59 16.87 20.43 -3.82
N MET A 60 15.63 19.92 -3.71
CA MET A 60 14.55 20.26 -4.63
C MET A 60 14.05 21.69 -4.51
N MET A 61 14.19 22.33 -3.35
CA MET A 61 13.68 23.69 -3.08
C MET A 61 14.26 24.75 -4.03
N TRP A 62 15.50 24.55 -4.48
CA TRP A 62 16.23 25.49 -5.34
C TRP A 62 16.43 24.98 -6.76
N ALA A 63 16.01 23.75 -7.05
CA ALA A 63 16.25 23.10 -8.32
C ALA A 63 15.08 23.28 -9.29
N HIS A 64 15.41 23.49 -10.57
CA HIS A 64 14.41 23.54 -11.64
C HIS A 64 13.74 22.15 -11.82
N PRO A 65 12.43 22.07 -12.17
CA PRO A 65 11.73 20.79 -12.32
C PRO A 65 12.39 19.77 -13.26
N SER A 66 13.16 20.22 -14.24
CA SER A 66 13.94 19.34 -15.13
C SER A 66 15.05 18.55 -14.42
N GLN A 67 15.54 19.04 -13.28
CA GLN A 67 16.61 18.42 -12.50
C GLN A 67 16.09 17.44 -11.43
N TRP A 68 14.80 17.50 -11.10
CA TRP A 68 14.22 16.69 -10.03
C TRP A 68 14.41 15.18 -10.20
N LYS A 69 14.48 14.68 -11.46
CA LYS A 69 14.80 13.27 -11.73
C LYS A 69 16.19 12.90 -11.22
N ARG A 70 17.18 13.73 -11.54
CA ARG A 70 18.57 13.49 -11.17
C ARG A 70 18.72 13.51 -9.66
N LEU A 71 18.16 14.53 -9.00
CA LEU A 71 18.21 14.68 -7.55
C LEU A 71 17.54 13.49 -6.83
N GLN A 72 16.41 13.00 -7.32
CA GLN A 72 15.75 11.83 -6.71
C GLN A 72 16.64 10.58 -6.81
N MET A 73 17.30 10.36 -7.94
CA MET A 73 18.21 9.24 -8.10
C MET A 73 19.46 9.38 -7.22
N GLU A 74 19.96 10.61 -7.04
CA GLU A 74 21.12 10.93 -6.22
C GLU A 74 20.85 10.68 -4.72
N TYR A 75 19.76 11.23 -4.18
CA TYR A 75 19.46 11.14 -2.76
C TYR A 75 18.72 9.87 -2.33
N LEU A 76 17.89 9.29 -3.21
CA LEU A 76 16.99 8.18 -2.85
C LEU A 76 17.26 6.89 -3.63
N SER A 77 18.19 6.92 -4.57
CA SER A 77 18.51 5.80 -5.47
C SER A 77 17.28 5.25 -6.19
N SER A 78 16.31 6.10 -6.50
CA SER A 78 15.08 5.72 -7.20
C SER A 78 14.56 6.85 -8.09
N ALA A 79 13.62 6.53 -8.97
CA ALA A 79 13.10 7.46 -9.96
C ALA A 79 11.58 7.36 -10.14
N GLU A 80 10.81 7.21 -9.05
CA GLU A 80 9.35 7.15 -9.12
C GLU A 80 8.77 8.48 -9.64
N PRO A 81 8.05 8.47 -10.78
CA PRO A 81 7.58 9.69 -11.42
C PRO A 81 6.63 10.51 -10.54
N LEU A 82 5.59 9.87 -9.99
CA LEU A 82 4.55 10.62 -9.28
C LEU A 82 5.06 11.17 -7.95
N TYR A 83 5.86 10.39 -7.21
CA TYR A 83 6.47 10.84 -5.95
C TYR A 83 7.22 12.15 -6.14
N ARG A 84 8.05 12.23 -7.18
CA ARG A 84 8.82 13.44 -7.50
C ARG A 84 7.95 14.66 -7.72
N TYR A 85 6.86 14.54 -8.47
CA TYR A 85 5.98 15.69 -8.74
C TYR A 85 5.15 16.07 -7.51
N ILE A 86 4.76 15.11 -6.67
CA ILE A 86 4.08 15.41 -5.41
C ILE A 86 5.02 16.19 -4.48
N ILE A 87 6.19 15.65 -4.18
CA ILE A 87 7.18 16.33 -3.32
C ILE A 87 7.63 17.64 -3.93
N GLY A 88 7.91 17.67 -5.24
CA GLY A 88 8.33 18.87 -5.96
C GLY A 88 7.28 19.98 -5.94
N THR A 89 5.99 19.64 -5.94
CA THR A 89 4.93 20.65 -5.78
C THR A 89 4.97 21.24 -4.37
N GLY A 90 5.18 20.42 -3.34
CA GLY A 90 5.33 20.88 -1.96
C GLY A 90 6.53 21.81 -1.78
N THR A 91 7.69 21.44 -2.34
CA THR A 91 8.91 22.25 -2.27
C THR A 91 8.80 23.54 -3.08
N TYR A 92 8.23 23.48 -4.28
CA TYR A 92 8.03 24.65 -5.16
C TYR A 92 7.10 25.70 -4.52
N LEU A 93 6.05 25.25 -3.84
CA LEU A 93 5.14 26.12 -3.08
C LEU A 93 5.72 26.56 -1.72
N ARG A 94 6.95 26.15 -1.39
CA ARG A 94 7.64 26.47 -0.13
C ARG A 94 6.86 26.07 1.11
N PHE A 95 6.12 24.97 1.06
CA PHE A 95 5.55 24.41 2.28
C PHE A 95 6.65 23.90 3.20
N ASP A 96 6.39 23.94 4.50
CA ASP A 96 7.21 23.20 5.45
C ASP A 96 7.07 21.69 5.19
N ARG A 97 8.20 20.96 5.26
CA ARG A 97 8.24 19.52 4.95
C ARG A 97 7.34 18.73 5.89
N LEU A 98 7.40 19.01 7.20
CA LEU A 98 6.65 18.27 8.21
C LEU A 98 5.16 18.51 8.05
N VAL A 99 4.74 19.76 7.81
CA VAL A 99 3.35 20.11 7.53
C VAL A 99 2.86 19.40 6.27
N TYR A 100 3.62 19.47 5.18
CA TYR A 100 3.23 18.89 3.90
C TYR A 100 3.07 17.36 3.98
N LEU A 101 4.06 16.66 4.54
CA LEU A 101 4.02 15.20 4.69
C LEU A 101 2.95 14.74 5.69
N SER A 102 2.72 15.51 6.76
CA SER A 102 1.69 15.18 7.74
C SER A 102 0.28 15.31 7.20
N CYS A 103 0.04 16.22 6.25
CA CYS A 103 -1.22 16.28 5.49
C CYS A 103 -1.47 15.00 4.70
N TRP A 104 -0.46 14.47 3.99
CA TRP A 104 -0.59 13.22 3.25
C TRP A 104 -0.79 12.01 4.16
N ASN A 105 -0.14 11.99 5.32
CA ASN A 105 -0.31 10.97 6.34
C ASN A 105 -1.73 10.99 6.94
N GLY A 106 -2.25 12.19 7.26
CA GLY A 106 -3.64 12.36 7.68
C GLY A 106 -4.63 11.86 6.63
N LEU A 107 -4.38 12.15 5.34
CA LEU A 107 -5.20 11.67 4.23
C LEU A 107 -5.20 10.14 4.15
N LEU A 108 -4.03 9.50 4.28
CA LEU A 108 -3.90 8.04 4.28
C LEU A 108 -4.73 7.41 5.41
N LEU A 109 -4.58 7.91 6.64
CA LEU A 109 -5.29 7.39 7.81
C LEU A 109 -6.80 7.59 7.70
N SER A 110 -7.23 8.75 7.23
CA SER A 110 -8.65 9.05 6.97
C SER A 110 -9.23 8.11 5.92
N ALA A 111 -8.50 7.85 4.83
CA ALA A 111 -8.93 6.94 3.78
C ALA A 111 -9.00 5.47 4.26
N ILE A 112 -8.06 5.03 5.11
CA ILE A 112 -8.12 3.71 5.76
C ILE A 112 -9.34 3.62 6.69
N CYS A 113 -9.60 4.65 7.50
CA CYS A 113 -10.78 4.73 8.36
C CYS A 113 -12.07 4.58 7.53
N TYR A 114 -12.17 5.34 6.45
CA TYR A 114 -13.31 5.27 5.54
C TYR A 114 -13.51 3.86 4.98
N ILE A 115 -12.46 3.16 4.56
CA ILE A 115 -12.56 1.76 4.11
C ILE A 115 -13.03 0.84 5.25
N CYS A 116 -12.47 0.97 6.45
CA CYS A 116 -12.89 0.17 7.60
C CYS A 116 -14.39 0.33 7.87
N LEU A 117 -14.91 1.56 7.83
CA LEU A 117 -16.33 1.85 7.98
C LEU A 117 -17.15 1.27 6.82
N LYS A 118 -16.72 1.52 5.57
CA LYS A 118 -17.37 1.05 4.34
C LYS A 118 -17.56 -0.46 4.30
N TYR A 119 -16.55 -1.20 4.74
CA TYR A 119 -16.56 -2.65 4.75
C TYR A 119 -17.05 -3.25 6.08
N ARG A 120 -17.53 -2.40 7.01
CA ARG A 120 -18.04 -2.81 8.33
C ARG A 120 -17.01 -3.66 9.08
N ALA A 121 -15.77 -3.20 9.10
CA ALA A 121 -14.72 -3.82 9.89
C ALA A 121 -15.12 -3.83 11.38
N SER A 122 -14.71 -4.86 12.11
CA SER A 122 -14.86 -4.85 13.57
C SER A 122 -14.09 -3.69 14.17
N LEU A 123 -14.62 -3.11 15.24
CA LEU A 123 -13.99 -1.98 15.93
C LEU A 123 -12.56 -2.32 16.36
N LEU A 124 -12.36 -3.52 16.92
CA LEU A 124 -11.04 -3.99 17.32
C LEU A 124 -10.07 -4.10 16.13
N PHE A 125 -10.50 -4.63 14.99
CA PHE A 125 -9.66 -4.67 13.79
C PHE A 125 -9.29 -3.25 13.32
N ALA A 126 -10.24 -2.31 13.35
CA ALA A 126 -9.98 -0.93 12.96
C ALA A 126 -8.96 -0.25 13.89
N LEU A 127 -9.06 -0.44 15.21
CA LEU A 127 -8.09 0.08 16.18
C LEU A 127 -6.69 -0.53 15.99
N LEU A 128 -6.62 -1.86 15.80
CA LEU A 128 -5.35 -2.55 15.53
C LEU A 128 -4.76 -2.14 14.17
N MET A 129 -5.58 -1.87 13.16
CA MET A 129 -5.13 -1.34 11.88
C MET A 129 -4.47 0.03 12.04
N MET A 130 -5.06 0.93 12.85
CA MET A 130 -4.52 2.28 13.07
C MET A 130 -3.21 2.29 13.87
N THR A 131 -2.93 1.25 14.64
CA THR A 131 -1.70 1.09 15.44
C THR A 131 -0.70 0.11 14.81
N ASN A 132 -0.97 -0.35 13.59
CA ASN A 132 -0.20 -1.39 12.93
C ASN A 132 1.23 -0.92 12.60
N TYR A 133 2.23 -1.77 12.87
CA TYR A 133 3.63 -1.50 12.56
C TYR A 133 3.85 -1.05 11.10
N TYR A 134 3.29 -1.74 10.12
CA TYR A 134 3.50 -1.36 8.72
C TYR A 134 2.77 -0.06 8.34
N LEU A 135 1.70 0.30 9.05
CA LEU A 135 1.10 1.61 8.87
C LEU A 135 2.04 2.71 9.37
N LEU A 136 2.66 2.55 10.55
CA LEU A 136 3.66 3.50 11.05
C LEU A 136 4.88 3.61 10.12
N VAL A 137 5.34 2.47 9.58
CA VAL A 137 6.40 2.44 8.56
C VAL A 137 5.99 3.26 7.33
N LEU A 138 4.73 3.18 6.87
CA LEU A 138 4.22 4.03 5.79
C LEU A 138 4.15 5.51 6.18
N LEU A 139 3.87 5.85 7.44
CA LEU A 139 3.82 7.24 7.88
C LEU A 139 5.22 7.88 7.92
N GLY A 140 6.25 7.12 8.30
CA GLY A 140 7.64 7.59 8.34
C GLY A 140 8.49 7.07 7.18
N PRO A 141 9.31 6.01 7.41
CA PRO A 141 10.46 5.64 6.58
C PRO A 141 10.08 5.16 5.17
N ALA A 142 8.89 4.62 4.96
CA ALA A 142 8.43 4.22 3.62
C ALA A 142 7.70 5.37 2.90
N GLU A 143 8.30 6.57 2.88
CA GLU A 143 7.67 7.79 2.38
C GLU A 143 7.19 7.65 0.92
N ARG A 144 8.02 7.09 0.04
CA ARG A 144 7.67 6.88 -1.38
C ARG A 144 6.48 5.93 -1.56
N LEU A 145 6.47 4.84 -0.79
CA LEU A 145 5.45 3.79 -0.89
C LEU A 145 4.08 4.28 -0.43
N LYS A 146 4.04 5.26 0.50
CA LYS A 146 2.81 5.82 1.06
C LYS A 146 1.86 6.34 -0.03
N PHE A 147 2.37 7.00 -1.06
CA PHE A 147 1.55 7.56 -2.15
C PHE A 147 0.90 6.49 -3.01
N ALA A 148 1.60 5.37 -3.23
CA ALA A 148 1.02 4.21 -3.89
C ALA A 148 -0.13 3.61 -3.09
N TYR A 149 0.02 3.56 -1.75
CA TYR A 149 -1.04 3.08 -0.85
C TYR A 149 -2.21 4.05 -0.76
N ILE A 150 -1.99 5.37 -0.73
CA ILE A 150 -3.07 6.36 -0.79
C ILE A 150 -3.91 6.12 -2.05
N ALA A 151 -3.28 6.01 -3.22
CA ALA A 151 -3.98 5.73 -4.46
C ALA A 151 -4.75 4.38 -4.43
N LEU A 152 -4.12 3.32 -3.92
CA LEU A 152 -4.77 2.00 -3.76
C LEU A 152 -6.00 2.06 -2.85
N VAL A 153 -5.87 2.66 -1.67
CA VAL A 153 -6.96 2.82 -0.69
C VAL A 153 -8.09 3.65 -1.32
N LEU A 154 -7.77 4.78 -1.96
CA LEU A 154 -8.76 5.60 -2.66
C LEU A 154 -9.48 4.85 -3.78
N ALA A 155 -8.84 3.90 -4.46
CA ALA A 155 -9.50 3.02 -5.43
C ALA A 155 -10.65 2.21 -4.80
N PHE A 156 -10.53 1.83 -3.53
CA PHE A 156 -11.56 1.12 -2.79
C PHE A 156 -12.64 2.05 -2.20
N CYS A 157 -12.35 3.34 -1.99
CA CYS A 157 -13.29 4.30 -1.43
C CYS A 157 -14.51 4.54 -2.35
N ARG A 158 -14.32 4.61 -3.67
CA ARG A 158 -15.41 4.87 -4.62
C ARG A 158 -15.71 3.64 -5.50
N ALA A 159 -17.00 3.41 -5.76
CA ALA A 159 -17.43 2.41 -6.72
C ALA A 159 -17.25 2.95 -8.16
N GLY A 160 -16.80 2.10 -9.08
CA GLY A 160 -16.66 2.45 -10.48
C GLY A 160 -15.36 1.93 -11.08
N VAL A 161 -15.46 1.24 -12.21
CA VAL A 161 -14.32 0.62 -12.89
C VAL A 161 -13.32 1.68 -13.38
N LYS A 162 -13.81 2.81 -13.91
CA LYS A 162 -12.97 3.92 -14.39
C LYS A 162 -12.12 4.52 -13.26
N TRP A 163 -12.75 4.84 -12.12
CA TRP A 163 -12.06 5.38 -10.95
C TRP A 163 -11.01 4.40 -10.40
N ARG A 164 -11.39 3.12 -10.26
CA ARG A 164 -10.48 2.07 -9.82
C ARG A 164 -9.30 1.93 -10.76
N GLY A 165 -9.54 1.87 -12.08
CA GLY A 165 -8.49 1.81 -13.08
C GLY A 165 -7.54 3.00 -13.01
N PHE A 166 -8.08 4.22 -12.93
CA PHE A 166 -7.28 5.45 -12.79
C PHE A 166 -6.41 5.42 -11.53
N MET A 167 -7.00 5.14 -10.37
CA MET A 167 -6.25 5.07 -9.11
C MET A 167 -5.24 3.93 -9.07
N SER A 168 -5.55 2.80 -9.70
CA SER A 168 -4.59 1.70 -9.83
C SER A 168 -3.37 2.08 -10.66
N ILE A 169 -3.60 2.74 -11.80
CA ILE A 169 -2.51 3.26 -12.66
C ILE A 169 -1.68 4.28 -11.87
N LEU A 170 -2.34 5.21 -11.18
CA LEU A 170 -1.68 6.21 -10.36
C LEU A 170 -0.78 5.58 -9.28
N SER A 171 -1.24 4.49 -8.65
CA SER A 171 -0.45 3.74 -7.67
C SER A 171 0.85 3.16 -8.25
N VAL A 172 0.79 2.60 -9.46
CA VAL A 172 1.99 2.09 -10.16
C VAL A 172 2.99 3.21 -10.46
N PHE A 173 2.51 4.37 -10.90
CA PHE A 173 3.36 5.54 -11.13
C PHE A 173 3.92 6.15 -9.83
N ALA A 174 3.25 5.92 -8.71
CA ALA A 174 3.74 6.31 -7.38
C ALA A 174 4.84 5.40 -6.88
N HIS A 175 4.71 4.08 -7.06
CA HIS A 175 5.71 3.12 -6.64
C HIS A 175 5.58 1.79 -7.39
N THR A 176 6.69 1.25 -7.88
CA THR A 176 6.73 0.01 -8.69
C THR A 176 6.22 -1.21 -7.93
N GLN A 177 6.43 -1.26 -6.60
CA GLN A 177 5.90 -2.34 -5.74
C GLN A 177 4.37 -2.51 -5.85
N ALA A 178 3.61 -1.49 -6.25
CA ALA A 178 2.17 -1.62 -6.48
C ALA A 178 1.83 -2.65 -7.58
N VAL A 179 2.73 -2.87 -8.55
CA VAL A 179 2.55 -3.89 -9.60
C VAL A 179 2.37 -5.29 -9.00
N VAL A 180 3.10 -5.60 -7.93
CA VAL A 180 3.01 -6.87 -7.20
C VAL A 180 1.63 -7.05 -6.58
N GLN A 181 1.09 -5.98 -6.00
CA GLN A 181 -0.26 -5.97 -5.42
C GLN A 181 -1.32 -6.22 -6.48
N PHE A 182 -1.15 -5.64 -7.68
CA PHE A 182 -2.06 -5.86 -8.80
C PHE A 182 -1.95 -7.28 -9.36
N ALA A 183 -0.74 -7.81 -9.54
CA ALA A 183 -0.53 -9.19 -9.95
C ALA A 183 -1.20 -10.18 -8.97
N SER A 184 -1.04 -9.94 -7.67
CA SER A 184 -1.66 -10.75 -6.61
C SER A 184 -3.20 -10.68 -6.65
N SER A 185 -3.75 -9.47 -6.79
CA SER A 185 -5.20 -9.24 -6.89
C SER A 185 -5.81 -9.82 -8.17
N ALA A 186 -5.06 -9.78 -9.26
CA ALA A 186 -5.42 -10.35 -10.54
C ALA A 186 -5.52 -11.87 -10.49
N LEU A 187 -4.48 -12.53 -10.01
CA LEU A 187 -4.45 -13.98 -9.84
C LEU A 187 -5.54 -14.45 -8.89
N TYR A 188 -5.75 -13.74 -7.79
CA TYR A 188 -6.88 -13.97 -6.89
C TYR A 188 -8.21 -13.90 -7.63
N TYR A 189 -8.44 -12.86 -8.45
CA TYR A 189 -9.67 -12.69 -9.21
C TYR A 189 -9.89 -13.82 -10.25
N PHE A 190 -8.85 -14.16 -11.02
CA PHE A 190 -8.93 -15.21 -12.06
C PHE A 190 -9.19 -16.59 -11.46
N ALA A 191 -8.59 -16.90 -10.30
CA ALA A 191 -8.81 -18.16 -9.61
C ALA A 191 -10.28 -18.37 -9.16
N GLU A 192 -11.02 -17.29 -8.89
CA GLU A 192 -12.47 -17.37 -8.57
C GLU A 192 -13.36 -17.52 -9.79
N ASN A 193 -12.92 -17.02 -10.94
CA ASN A 193 -13.77 -16.81 -12.09
C ASN A 193 -13.24 -17.55 -13.32
N ARG A 194 -13.03 -18.87 -13.19
CA ARG A 194 -12.55 -19.74 -14.29
C ARG A 194 -13.38 -19.61 -15.57
N ARG A 195 -14.70 -19.39 -15.44
CA ARG A 195 -15.62 -19.20 -16.58
C ARG A 195 -15.51 -17.82 -17.25
N VAL A 196 -14.93 -16.82 -16.58
CA VAL A 196 -14.82 -15.46 -17.12
C VAL A 196 -13.73 -15.35 -18.18
N ILE A 197 -12.74 -16.26 -18.15
CA ILE A 197 -11.70 -16.39 -19.18
C ILE A 197 -12.32 -16.62 -20.58
N LEU A 198 -13.52 -17.20 -20.64
CA LEU A 198 -14.23 -17.53 -21.89
C LEU A 198 -15.33 -16.51 -22.28
N SER A 199 -15.40 -15.32 -21.67
CA SER A 199 -16.51 -14.36 -21.89
C SER A 199 -16.05 -12.96 -22.26
N ASN A 200 -16.90 -12.15 -22.91
CA ASN A 200 -16.60 -10.74 -23.24
C ASN A 200 -16.30 -9.84 -22.02
N ARG A 201 -16.65 -10.25 -20.80
CA ARG A 201 -16.25 -9.58 -19.55
C ARG A 201 -14.73 -9.65 -19.31
N PHE A 202 -14.05 -10.62 -19.92
CA PHE A 202 -12.61 -10.77 -19.91
C PHE A 202 -11.89 -9.49 -20.34
N ARG A 203 -12.41 -8.75 -21.34
CA ARG A 203 -11.77 -7.49 -21.80
C ARG A 203 -11.72 -6.41 -20.72
N ALA A 204 -12.78 -6.24 -19.94
CA ALA A 204 -12.81 -5.25 -18.86
C ALA A 204 -11.87 -5.63 -17.70
N ILE A 205 -11.71 -6.93 -17.43
CA ILE A 205 -10.83 -7.44 -16.38
C ILE A 205 -9.38 -7.39 -16.82
N MET A 206 -9.08 -7.81 -18.05
CA MET A 206 -7.78 -7.59 -18.70
C MET A 206 -7.42 -6.10 -18.66
N PHE A 207 -8.38 -5.20 -18.88
CA PHE A 207 -8.09 -3.77 -18.78
C PHE A 207 -7.76 -3.30 -17.34
N VAL A 208 -8.35 -3.89 -16.30
CA VAL A 208 -8.07 -3.51 -14.89
C VAL A 208 -6.80 -4.18 -14.34
N VAL A 209 -6.42 -5.32 -14.91
CA VAL A 209 -5.33 -6.18 -14.41
C VAL A 209 -4.12 -6.11 -15.31
N VAL A 210 -4.30 -6.40 -16.60
CA VAL A 210 -3.22 -6.48 -17.58
C VAL A 210 -2.77 -5.09 -17.96
N THR A 211 -3.64 -4.07 -17.99
CA THR A 211 -3.16 -2.70 -18.23
C THR A 211 -2.19 -2.25 -17.13
N PRO A 212 -2.48 -2.30 -15.81
CA PRO A 212 -1.48 -1.93 -14.80
C PRO A 212 -0.23 -2.82 -14.80
N VAL A 213 -0.35 -4.11 -15.15
CA VAL A 213 0.82 -5.01 -15.25
C VAL A 213 1.66 -4.67 -16.49
N VAL A 214 1.05 -4.46 -17.66
CA VAL A 214 1.75 -4.10 -18.90
C VAL A 214 2.36 -2.71 -18.79
N PHE A 215 1.63 -1.72 -18.27
CA PHE A 215 2.18 -0.40 -18.00
C PHE A 215 3.19 -0.41 -16.85
N GLY A 216 3.03 -1.31 -15.88
CA GLY A 216 3.98 -1.52 -14.81
C GLY A 216 5.28 -2.15 -15.30
N VAL A 217 5.20 -3.13 -16.19
CA VAL A 217 6.34 -3.79 -16.84
C VAL A 217 6.98 -2.87 -17.87
N ALA A 218 6.21 -2.18 -18.70
CA ALA A 218 6.73 -1.19 -19.64
C ALA A 218 7.36 -0.01 -18.90
N GLY A 219 6.70 0.49 -17.84
CA GLY A 219 7.26 1.48 -16.94
C GLY A 219 8.56 0.97 -16.32
N TYR A 220 8.54 -0.22 -15.72
CA TYR A 220 9.73 -0.89 -15.19
C TYR A 220 10.85 -0.95 -16.23
N LEU A 221 10.63 -1.50 -17.42
CA LEU A 221 11.63 -1.62 -18.49
C LEU A 221 12.16 -0.25 -18.96
N ILE A 222 11.30 0.77 -19.04
CA ILE A 222 11.71 2.14 -19.35
C ILE A 222 12.59 2.73 -18.23
N PHE A 223 12.24 2.46 -16.97
CA PHE A 223 12.96 2.96 -15.79
C PHE A 223 14.22 2.15 -15.44
N THR A 224 14.29 0.89 -15.84
CA THR A 224 15.39 -0.05 -15.57
C THR A 224 16.30 -0.24 -16.77
N SER A 225 16.14 0.55 -17.83
CA SER A 225 17.15 0.71 -18.89
C SER A 225 18.52 1.17 -18.35
N SER A 226 18.61 1.49 -17.05
CA SER A 226 19.83 1.52 -16.23
C SER A 226 20.10 0.15 -15.58
N GLY A 227 20.48 -0.86 -16.36
CA GLY A 227 20.58 -2.28 -15.95
C GLY A 227 21.39 -2.59 -14.68
N ASP A 228 22.26 -1.69 -14.24
CA ASP A 228 23.13 -1.88 -13.07
C ASP A 228 22.41 -1.74 -11.71
N VAL A 229 21.23 -1.11 -11.66
CA VAL A 229 20.56 -0.78 -10.38
C VAL A 229 19.83 -1.97 -9.76
N ILE A 230 19.39 -2.95 -10.56
CA ILE A 230 18.65 -4.12 -10.05
C ILE A 230 19.61 -5.19 -9.55
N SER A 231 20.66 -5.48 -10.32
CA SER A 231 21.68 -6.46 -9.92
C SER A 231 22.37 -6.00 -8.63
N SER A 232 22.82 -4.75 -8.57
CA SER A 232 23.46 -4.20 -7.37
C SER A 232 22.54 -4.18 -6.15
N LYS A 233 21.25 -3.83 -6.31
CA LYS A 233 20.30 -3.88 -5.18
C LYS A 233 19.93 -5.29 -4.77
N ALA A 234 19.69 -6.20 -5.72
CA ALA A 234 19.36 -7.58 -5.40
C ALA A 234 20.54 -8.27 -4.69
N GLU A 235 21.78 -7.93 -5.05
CA GLU A 235 22.97 -8.46 -4.41
C GLU A 235 23.17 -7.90 -2.99
N VAL A 236 23.04 -6.58 -2.79
CA VAL A 236 23.13 -5.95 -1.46
C VAL A 236 22.02 -6.44 -0.53
N TYR A 237 20.76 -6.44 -0.99
CA TYR A 237 19.64 -6.94 -0.16
C TYR A 237 19.71 -8.46 0.03
N GLY A 238 20.24 -9.23 -0.92
CA GLY A 238 20.41 -10.68 -0.79
C GLY A 238 21.42 -11.04 0.30
N GLN A 239 22.49 -10.25 0.45
CA GLN A 239 23.54 -10.48 1.45
C GLN A 239 23.18 -9.98 2.85
N GLU A 240 22.44 -8.85 2.95
CA GLU A 240 22.03 -8.28 4.24
C GLU A 240 20.68 -8.79 4.77
N SER A 241 19.88 -9.45 3.92
CA SER A 241 18.55 -9.88 4.36
C SER A 241 18.66 -10.97 5.43
N GLN A 242 17.87 -10.79 6.48
CA GLN A 242 17.46 -11.86 7.39
C GLN A 242 16.60 -12.92 6.67
N GLY A 243 16.79 -13.15 5.36
CA GLY A 243 15.81 -13.62 4.35
C GLY A 243 14.87 -14.75 4.79
N ILE A 244 15.39 -15.64 5.63
CA ILE A 244 14.62 -16.73 6.24
C ILE A 244 13.46 -16.20 7.10
N PHE A 245 13.67 -15.18 7.93
CA PHE A 245 12.64 -14.59 8.78
C PHE A 245 11.53 -13.93 7.96
N GLU A 246 11.86 -13.27 6.84
CA GLU A 246 10.84 -12.67 5.97
C GLU A 246 10.01 -13.73 5.25
N ILE A 247 10.65 -14.81 4.79
CA ILE A 247 9.96 -15.96 4.21
C ILE A 247 9.05 -16.59 5.26
N ILE A 248 9.51 -16.77 6.51
CA ILE A 248 8.68 -17.29 7.61
C ILE A 248 7.47 -16.39 7.83
N GLN A 249 7.63 -15.05 7.88
CA GLN A 249 6.50 -14.12 8.02
C GLN A 249 5.48 -14.28 6.89
N TRP A 250 5.94 -14.39 5.63
CA TRP A 250 5.06 -14.63 4.49
C TRP A 250 4.33 -15.98 4.60
N VAL A 251 5.05 -17.05 4.97
CA VAL A 251 4.47 -18.40 5.17
C VAL A 251 3.42 -18.36 6.29
N LEU A 252 3.68 -17.68 7.40
CA LEU A 252 2.74 -17.56 8.51
C LEU A 252 1.46 -16.84 8.06
N ILE A 253 1.57 -15.71 7.34
CA ILE A 253 0.40 -15.01 6.79
C ILE A 253 -0.36 -15.90 5.80
N LEU A 254 0.36 -16.66 4.96
CA LEU A 254 -0.24 -17.62 4.03
C LEU A 254 -1.05 -18.67 4.78
N ILE A 255 -0.47 -19.32 5.79
CA ILE A 255 -1.14 -20.33 6.62
C ILE A 255 -2.38 -19.73 7.29
N CYS A 256 -2.24 -18.55 7.93
CA CYS A 256 -3.38 -17.86 8.53
C CYS A 256 -4.51 -17.62 7.52
N GLY A 257 -4.20 -17.12 6.33
CA GLY A 257 -5.23 -16.90 5.31
C GLY A 257 -5.85 -18.18 4.75
N LEU A 258 -5.10 -19.28 4.63
CA LEU A 258 -5.63 -20.59 4.25
C LEU A 258 -6.59 -21.18 5.29
N VAL A 259 -6.42 -20.81 6.57
CA VAL A 259 -7.35 -21.19 7.65
C VAL A 259 -8.58 -20.27 7.68
N VAL A 260 -8.39 -18.95 7.51
CA VAL A 260 -9.45 -17.95 7.66
C VAL A 260 -10.42 -17.92 6.46
N PHE A 261 -9.91 -18.11 5.23
CA PHE A 261 -10.67 -17.90 4.01
C PHE A 261 -11.18 -19.19 3.39
N ASP A 262 -12.48 -19.23 3.08
CA ASP A 262 -13.17 -20.44 2.62
C ASP A 262 -12.60 -20.98 1.29
N ASN A 263 -12.14 -20.11 0.39
CA ASN A 263 -11.52 -20.51 -0.88
C ASN A 263 -9.99 -20.49 -0.80
N LYS A 264 -9.44 -21.58 -0.26
CA LYS A 264 -8.00 -21.79 -0.02
C LYS A 264 -7.16 -21.63 -1.28
N LEU A 265 -7.56 -22.28 -2.38
CA LEU A 265 -6.83 -22.22 -3.65
C LEU A 265 -6.76 -20.79 -4.19
N LYS A 266 -7.88 -20.05 -4.14
CA LYS A 266 -7.93 -18.67 -4.60
C LYS A 266 -6.96 -17.78 -3.81
N PHE A 267 -6.95 -17.93 -2.49
CA PHE A 267 -6.04 -17.19 -1.63
C PHE A 267 -4.58 -17.56 -1.89
N PHE A 268 -4.27 -18.86 -1.97
CA PHE A 268 -2.92 -19.36 -2.28
C PHE A 268 -2.39 -18.77 -3.58
N VAL A 269 -3.15 -18.89 -4.67
CA VAL A 269 -2.76 -18.38 -6.00
C VAL A 269 -2.57 -16.86 -6.00
N GLY A 270 -3.38 -16.12 -5.24
CA GLY A 270 -3.22 -14.68 -5.05
C GLY A 270 -1.94 -14.30 -4.29
N MET A 271 -1.46 -15.15 -3.37
CA MET A 271 -0.27 -14.90 -2.54
C MET A 271 1.05 -15.26 -3.24
N LEU A 272 1.02 -16.05 -4.32
CA LEU A 272 2.22 -16.52 -5.02
C LEU A 272 3.16 -15.39 -5.51
N PRO A 273 2.68 -14.30 -6.14
CA PRO A 273 3.57 -13.23 -6.59
C PRO A 273 4.34 -12.59 -5.43
N MET A 274 3.69 -12.44 -4.27
CA MET A 274 4.34 -11.93 -3.06
C MET A 274 5.38 -12.91 -2.54
N GLY A 275 5.09 -14.21 -2.52
CA GLY A 275 6.06 -15.22 -2.04
C GLY A 275 7.35 -15.24 -2.86
N VAL A 276 7.22 -15.25 -4.19
CA VAL A 276 8.38 -15.19 -5.11
C VAL A 276 9.18 -13.90 -4.93
N LEU A 277 8.52 -12.78 -4.65
CA LEU A 277 9.23 -11.51 -4.47
C LEU A 277 9.79 -11.34 -3.07
N THR A 278 9.20 -11.95 -2.04
CA THR A 278 9.78 -11.97 -0.70
C THR A 278 11.14 -12.65 -0.71
N THR A 279 11.34 -13.73 -1.49
CA THR A 279 12.65 -14.37 -1.64
C THR A 279 13.69 -13.52 -2.36
N LEU A 280 13.26 -12.52 -3.13
CA LEU A 280 14.15 -11.67 -3.94
C LEU A 280 14.40 -10.28 -3.33
N TYR A 281 13.43 -9.73 -2.60
CA TYR A 281 13.41 -8.33 -2.14
C TYR A 281 13.20 -8.18 -0.62
N GLY A 282 13.01 -9.28 0.12
CA GLY A 282 12.96 -9.29 1.59
C GLY A 282 11.82 -8.47 2.20
N ASN A 283 12.14 -7.72 3.27
CA ASN A 283 11.19 -7.09 4.20
C ASN A 283 10.14 -6.18 3.56
N ARG A 284 10.46 -5.54 2.43
CA ARG A 284 9.57 -4.57 1.78
C ARG A 284 8.30 -5.24 1.25
N ILE A 285 8.39 -6.51 0.83
CA ILE A 285 7.25 -7.26 0.27
C ILE A 285 6.26 -7.69 1.36
N ASN A 286 6.70 -7.80 2.61
CA ASN A 286 5.80 -8.18 3.72
C ASN A 286 4.73 -7.11 4.00
N VAL A 287 5.02 -5.83 3.72
CA VAL A 287 4.01 -4.75 3.74
C VAL A 287 2.89 -5.04 2.75
N ALA A 288 3.24 -5.38 1.50
CA ALA A 288 2.25 -5.75 0.47
C ALA A 288 1.49 -7.02 0.83
N THR A 289 2.19 -8.00 1.39
CA THR A 289 1.60 -9.27 1.86
C THR A 289 0.54 -9.02 2.93
N LEU A 290 0.85 -8.24 3.96
CA LEU A 290 -0.13 -7.90 5.00
C LEU A 290 -1.27 -7.06 4.43
N ALA A 291 -0.99 -6.08 3.59
CA ALA A 291 -2.02 -5.25 2.97
C ALA A 291 -3.00 -6.06 2.13
N PHE A 292 -2.51 -7.03 1.36
CA PHE A 292 -3.33 -7.96 0.58
C PHE A 292 -4.21 -8.83 1.47
N PHE A 293 -3.62 -9.43 2.52
CA PHE A 293 -4.34 -10.21 3.51
C PHE A 293 -5.47 -9.38 4.16
N CYS A 294 -5.17 -8.17 4.61
CA CYS A 294 -6.14 -7.24 5.20
C CYS A 294 -7.23 -6.82 4.21
N ALA A 295 -6.89 -6.55 2.95
CA ALA A 295 -7.87 -6.23 1.92
C ALA A 295 -8.86 -7.39 1.68
N ILE A 296 -8.37 -8.63 1.69
CA ILE A 296 -9.25 -9.81 1.59
C ILE A 296 -10.09 -9.95 2.86
N ALA A 297 -9.51 -9.80 4.05
CA ALA A 297 -10.24 -9.86 5.31
C ALA A 297 -11.39 -8.83 5.38
N LEU A 298 -11.14 -7.60 4.92
CA LEU A 298 -12.13 -6.53 4.81
C LEU A 298 -13.23 -6.89 3.80
N THR A 299 -12.86 -7.21 2.56
CA THR A 299 -13.83 -7.49 1.49
C THR A 299 -14.66 -8.74 1.73
N ARG A 300 -14.13 -9.72 2.48
CA ARG A 300 -14.84 -10.94 2.89
C ARG A 300 -15.52 -10.84 4.26
N ARG A 301 -15.45 -9.68 4.93
CA ARG A 301 -16.02 -9.44 6.28
C ARG A 301 -15.53 -10.46 7.33
N LYS A 302 -14.25 -10.85 7.25
CA LYS A 302 -13.59 -11.77 8.21
C LYS A 302 -12.73 -11.01 9.24
N THR A 303 -12.94 -9.70 9.39
CA THR A 303 -12.15 -8.83 10.29
C THR A 303 -12.29 -9.17 11.77
N SER A 304 -13.38 -9.83 12.19
CA SER A 304 -13.55 -10.33 13.57
C SER A 304 -12.94 -11.71 13.83
N HIS A 305 -12.34 -12.36 12.82
CA HIS A 305 -11.82 -13.71 13.00
C HIS A 305 -10.61 -13.70 13.95
N PRO A 306 -10.53 -14.62 14.95
CA PRO A 306 -9.46 -14.60 15.96
C PRO A 306 -8.04 -14.58 15.37
N LEU A 307 -7.76 -15.39 14.34
CA LEU A 307 -6.45 -15.38 13.67
C LEU A 307 -6.14 -14.05 12.96
N VAL A 308 -7.14 -13.38 12.37
CA VAL A 308 -6.93 -12.05 11.76
C VAL A 308 -6.58 -11.04 12.84
N LEU A 309 -7.32 -11.06 13.96
CA LEU A 309 -7.06 -10.19 15.11
C LEU A 309 -5.70 -10.48 15.76
N ALA A 310 -5.27 -11.74 15.83
CA ALA A 310 -3.96 -12.13 16.36
C ALA A 310 -2.82 -11.59 15.49
N VAL A 311 -2.92 -11.72 14.15
CA VAL A 311 -1.94 -11.12 13.23
C VAL A 311 -1.89 -9.60 13.38
N MET A 312 -3.06 -8.96 13.46
CA MET A 312 -3.14 -7.51 13.63
C MET A 312 -2.59 -7.06 14.99
N ALA A 313 -2.88 -7.78 16.07
CA ALA A 313 -2.37 -7.51 17.41
C ALA A 313 -0.86 -7.65 17.50
N TYR A 314 -0.29 -8.70 16.89
CA TYR A 314 1.15 -8.86 16.78
C TYR A 314 1.80 -7.68 16.05
N MET A 315 1.23 -7.26 14.92
CA MET A 315 1.74 -6.11 14.18
C MET A 315 1.56 -4.79 14.93
N SER A 316 0.50 -4.63 15.73
CA SER A 316 0.35 -3.49 16.63
C SER A 316 1.36 -3.53 17.77
N PHE A 317 1.65 -4.70 18.35
CA PHE A 317 2.66 -4.83 19.40
C PHE A 317 4.06 -4.47 18.87
N LYS A 318 4.43 -4.92 17.67
CA LYS A 318 5.69 -4.57 17.02
C LYS A 318 5.86 -3.05 16.81
N SER A 319 4.76 -2.31 16.72
CA SER A 319 4.79 -0.85 16.54
C SER A 319 5.34 -0.10 17.75
N ILE A 320 5.23 -0.69 18.95
CA ILE A 320 5.80 -0.13 20.20
C ILE A 320 7.33 -0.04 20.09
N GLY A 321 7.99 -1.15 19.72
CA GLY A 321 9.45 -1.17 19.56
C GLY A 321 9.93 -0.18 18.49
N PHE A 322 9.18 -0.05 17.40
CA PHE A 322 9.48 0.93 16.36
C PHE A 322 9.42 2.38 16.87
N ILE A 323 8.39 2.74 17.64
CA ILE A 323 8.28 4.08 18.23
C ILE A 323 9.39 4.30 19.27
N LEU A 324 9.68 3.34 20.13
CA LEU A 324 10.74 3.45 21.14
C LEU A 324 12.11 3.67 20.48
N ASN A 325 12.43 2.92 19.43
CA ASN A 325 13.65 3.13 18.66
C ASN A 325 13.74 4.56 18.11
N ILE A 326 12.65 5.10 17.54
CA ILE A 326 12.63 6.48 17.04
C ILE A 326 12.89 7.48 18.16
N MET A 327 12.28 7.28 19.33
CA MET A 327 12.44 8.19 20.47
C MET A 327 13.86 8.15 21.05
N GLU A 328 14.46 6.96 21.11
CA GLU A 328 15.79 6.75 21.71
C GLU A 328 16.93 7.14 20.76
N THR A 329 16.79 6.83 19.47
CA THR A 329 17.89 6.90 18.49
C THR A 329 17.63 7.83 17.32
N GLY A 330 16.40 8.33 17.17
CA GLY A 330 15.99 9.10 15.99
C GLY A 330 15.78 8.25 14.72
N GLN A 331 15.94 6.92 14.79
CA GLN A 331 15.71 5.97 13.70
C GLN A 331 14.75 4.83 14.11
N GLY A 332 14.00 4.28 13.15
CA GLY A 332 12.99 3.25 13.41
C GLY A 332 13.48 1.80 13.33
N PHE A 333 14.73 1.55 12.96
CA PHE A 333 15.28 0.22 12.75
C PHE A 333 16.52 -0.01 13.59
#